data_AF-A0A556TUZ0-F1
#
_entry.id   AF-A0A556TUZ0-F1
#
_cell.length_a   1.000
_cell.length_b   1.000
_cell.length_c   1.000
_cell.angle_alpha   90.00
_cell.angle_beta   90.00
_cell.angle_gamma   90.00
#
_symmetry.space_group_name_H-M   'P 1'
#
loop_
_entity.id
_entity.type
_entity.pdbx_description
1 polymer ?
#
loop_
_entity_poly.entity_id
_entity_poly.type
_entity_poly.pdbx_seq_one_letter_code
_entity_poly.pdbx_strand_id
1 'polypeptide(L)' 'MVSTVPQRSFEIEINGQLVFSKLETSGFPYEDDVMEAIQKSHDGKPVEKITKSRPPCVIL' A
#
# COMPACT_ATOMS: atom_id res chain seq x y z
N MET A 1 -20.61 -16.22 15.26
CA MET A 1 -19.63 -15.11 15.34
C MET A 1 -19.29 -14.72 13.92
N VAL A 2 -19.82 -13.59 13.42
CA VAL A 2 -19.47 -13.08 12.09
C VAL A 2 -18.19 -12.26 12.27
N SER A 3 -17.07 -12.74 11.75
CA SER A 3 -15.82 -11.98 11.75
C SER A 3 -15.94 -10.82 10.76
N THR A 4 -16.39 -9.65 11.22
CA THR A 4 -16.47 -8.42 10.41
C THR A 4 -15.14 -7.68 10.34
N VAL A 5 -14.05 -8.39 10.07
CA VAL A 5 -12.78 -7.79 9.62
C VAL A 5 -12.55 -8.33 8.21
N PRO A 6 -12.45 -7.49 7.16
CA PRO A 6 -12.16 -8.00 5.84
C PRO A 6 -10.76 -8.65 5.87
N GLN A 7 -10.72 -9.98 5.82
CA GLN A 7 -9.50 -10.81 5.88
C GLN A 7 -8.57 -10.67 4.66
N ARG A 8 -8.64 -9.57 3.91
CA ARG A 8 -7.83 -9.37 2.72
C ARG A 8 -6.78 -8.31 3.02
N SER A 9 -5.61 -8.75 3.48
CA SER A 9 -4.40 -7.93 3.45
C SER A 9 -4.14 -7.52 2.00
N PHE A 10 -3.76 -6.26 1.81
CA PHE A 10 -3.25 -5.77 0.54
C PHE A 10 -1.90 -5.14 0.85
N GLU A 11 -0.86 -5.79 0.37
CA GLU A 11 0.53 -5.48 0.67
C GLU A 11 1.30 -5.43 -0.64
N ILE A 12 2.19 -4.46 -0.75
CA ILE A 12 3.06 -4.30 -1.90
C ILE A 12 4.49 -4.50 -1.41
N GLU A 13 5.18 -5.45 -2.01
CA GLU A 13 6.60 -5.70 -1.80
C GLU A 13 7.38 -5.41 -3.09
N ILE A 14 8.48 -4.67 -2.96
CA ILE A 14 9.39 -4.37 -4.07
C ILE A 14 10.78 -4.81 -3.64
N ASN A 15 11.41 -5.70 -4.41
CA ASN A 15 12.70 -6.34 -4.06
C ASN A 15 12.74 -7.01 -2.68
N GLY A 16 11.60 -7.56 -2.21
CA GLY A 16 11.50 -8.19 -0.89
C GLY A 16 11.40 -7.21 0.29
N GLN A 17 11.25 -5.91 0.02
CA GLN A 17 10.95 -4.90 1.04
C GLN A 17 9.46 -4.54 0.98
N LEU A 18 8.78 -4.60 2.13
CA LEU A 18 7.39 -4.13 2.26
C LEU A 18 7.32 -2.60 2.12
N VAL A 19 6.71 -2.13 1.04
CA VAL A 19 6.61 -0.70 0.71
C VAL A 19 5.22 -0.13 0.99
N PHE A 20 4.19 -0.96 1.10
CA PHE A 20 2.84 -0.53 1.49
C PHE A 20 2.09 -1.65 2.20
N SER A 21 1.34 -1.31 3.25
CA SER A 21 0.34 -2.20 3.85
C SER A 21 -0.98 -1.46 4.06
N LYS A 22 -2.05 -2.04 3.53
CA LYS A 22 -3.42 -1.56 3.77
C LYS A 22 -3.80 -1.63 5.25
N LEU A 23 -3.25 -2.59 5.99
CA LEU A 23 -3.56 -2.73 7.42
C LEU A 23 -2.98 -1.55 8.22
N GLU A 24 -1.83 -1.02 7.80
CA GLU A 24 -1.20 0.13 8.45
C GLU A 24 -1.83 1.46 8.02
N THR A 25 -2.22 1.57 6.75
CA THR A 25 -2.70 2.83 6.17
C THR A 25 -4.23 2.92 6.09
N SER A 26 -4.96 1.86 6.43
CA SER A 26 -6.43 1.75 6.41
C SER A 26 -7.08 2.03 5.04
N GLY A 27 -6.32 1.97 3.94
CA GLY A 27 -6.79 2.30 2.59
C GLY A 27 -5.95 1.67 1.49
N PHE A 28 -6.22 2.08 0.24
CA PHE A 28 -5.40 1.71 -0.92
C PHE A 28 -4.43 2.84 -1.28
N PRO A 29 -3.24 2.53 -1.83
CA PRO A 29 -2.29 3.55 -2.26
C PRO A 29 -2.81 4.25 -3.52
N TYR A 30 -2.24 5.41 -3.85
CA TYR A 30 -2.44 6.04 -5.15
C TYR A 30 -1.57 5.36 -6.21
N GLU A 31 -2.06 5.28 -7.44
CA GLU A 31 -1.34 4.67 -8.56
C GLU A 31 0.02 5.33 -8.78
N ASP A 32 0.06 6.67 -8.75
CA ASP A 32 1.29 7.44 -8.92
C ASP A 32 2.36 7.08 -7.88
N ASP A 33 1.96 6.93 -6.61
CA ASP A 33 2.89 6.57 -5.52
C ASP A 33 3.49 5.16 -5.75
N VAL A 34 2.69 4.23 -6.28
CA VAL A 34 3.16 2.87 -6.61
C VAL A 34 4.11 2.89 -7.81
N MET A 35 3.77 3.64 -8.86
CA MET A 35 4.62 3.77 -10.05
C MET A 35 5.95 4.44 -9.73
N GLU A 36 5.96 5.47 -8.88
CA GLU A 36 7.18 6.14 -8.43
C GLU A 36 8.06 5.18 -7.61
N ALA A 37 7.47 4.36 -6.73
CA ALA A 37 8.20 3.37 -5.94
C ALA A 37 8.87 2.31 -6.84
N ILE A 38 8.17 1.83 -7.88
CA ILE A 38 8.70 0.89 -8.87
C ILE A 38 9.85 1.53 -9.66
N GLN A 39 9.68 2.77 -10.13
CA GLN A 39 10.70 3.46 -10.91
C GLN A 39 11.95 3.73 -10.07
N LYS A 40 11.80 4.16 -8.81
CA LYS A 40 12.94 4.35 -7.88
C LYS A 40 13.70 3.05 -7.65
N SER A 41 12.97 1.96 -7.41
CA SER A 41 13.55 0.61 -7.29
C SER A 41 14.36 0.23 -8.51
N HIS A 42 13.79 0.41 -9.70
CA HIS A 42 14.45 0.10 -10.97
C HIS A 42 15.71 0.96 -11.19
N ASP A 43 15.67 2.24 -10.83
CA ASP A 43 16.81 3.17 -10.91
C ASP A 43 17.91 2.88 -9.87
N GLY A 44 17.73 1.90 -8.98
CA GLY A 44 18.64 1.60 -7.87
C GLY A 44 18.59 2.63 -6.73
N LYS A 45 17.54 3.46 -6.68
CA LYS A 45 17.30 4.43 -5.61
C LYS A 45 16.58 3.76 -4.43
N PRO A 46 16.75 4.27 -3.21
CA PRO A 46 16.01 3.77 -2.06
C PRO A 46 14.50 3.94 -2.28
N VAL A 47 13.74 2.88 -2.00
CA VAL A 47 12.28 2.92 -2.01
C VAL A 47 11.78 3.26 -0.62
N GLU A 48 11.03 4.34 -0.51
CA GLU A 48 10.42 4.76 0.74
C GLU A 48 9.04 4.12 0.92
N LYS A 49 8.62 4.00 2.18
CA LYS A 49 7.32 3.43 2.52
C LYS A 49 6.20 4.40 2.10
N ILE A 50 5.24 3.91 1.32
CA ILE A 50 4.07 4.67 0.92
C ILE A 50 3.14 4.76 2.15
N THR A 51 3.01 5.97 2.70
CA THR A 51 2.16 6.25 3.86
C THR A 51 0.86 6.97 3.51
N LYS A 52 0.76 7.47 2.27
CA LYS A 52 -0.47 8.06 1.74
C LYS A 52 -1.43 6.94 1.34
N SER A 53 -2.63 6.98 1.88
CA SER A 53 -3.73 6.15 1.45
C SER A 53 -4.95 7.00 1.16
N ARG A 54 -5.82 6.49 0.30
CA ARG A 54 -7.16 7.06 0.15
C ARG A 54 -7.90 6.94 1.49
N PRO A 55 -8.57 8.01 1.97
CA PRO A 55 -9.36 7.95 3.20
C PRO A 55 -10.39 6.81 3.09
N PRO A 56 -10.81 6.21 4.22
CA PRO A 56 -11.74 5.09 4.20
C PRO A 56 -12.98 5.48 3.40
N CYS A 57 -13.23 4.78 2.30
CA CYS A 57 -14.45 4.98 1.53
C CYS A 57 -15.63 4.70 2.46
N VAL A 58 -16.46 5.71 2.69
CA VAL A 58 -17.79 5.51 3.28
C VAL A 58 -18.54 4.58 2.34
N ILE A 59 -18.90 3.39 2.80
CA ILE A 59 -19.89 2.57 2.11
C ILE A 59 -21.21 3.28 2.36
N LEU A 60 -21.74 3.98 1.34
CA LEU A 60 -23.12 4.46 1.31
C LEU A 60 -24.02 3.32 0.81
#